data_AF-B0CW14-F1
#
_entry.id   AF-B0CW14-F1
#
_cell.length_a   1.000
_cell.length_b   1.000
_cell.length_c   1.000
_cell.angle_alpha   90.00
_cell.angle_beta   90.00
_cell.angle_gamma   90.00
#
_symmetry.space_group_name_H-M   'P 1'
#
loop_
_entity.id
_entity.type
_entity.pdbx_description
1 polymer ?
#
loop_
_entity_poly.entity_id
_entity_poly.type
_entity_poly.pdbx_seq_one_letter_code
_entity_poly.pdbx_strand_id
1 'polypeptide(L)'
;MAKLILNIVSCLFIGFTFFKAKHNIQGTQNKLFAIFMATILRSHSVTLDVVLDLTAYCNPLHNLAGGVGFVCPFFLSPRLICVFAFSDKQLSLIYITAIAIGGQQVSCSPVEFVSITLPSGMTCGEYMKPFISFAGGYLTSDCQFSIRTTDQFLNSAFNIFYNHHWRNFGFMMTPLVFNFSFIYLLAYIFWIREGSILPSFKRRAAKK
;
A
#
# COMPACT_ATOMS: atom_id res chain seq x y z
N MET A 1 18.09 12.38 11.10
CA MET A 1 18.91 11.13 11.05
C MET A 1 18.29 9.97 11.84
N ALA A 2 17.91 10.14 13.11
CA ALA A 2 17.35 9.04 13.93
C ALA A 2 16.13 8.32 13.30
N LYS A 3 15.19 9.07 12.70
CA LYS A 3 14.02 8.51 12.00
C LYS A 3 14.39 7.58 10.83
N LEU A 4 15.40 7.95 10.05
CA LEU A 4 15.86 7.18 8.90
C LEU A 4 16.50 5.86 9.37
N ILE A 5 17.32 5.92 10.42
CA ILE A 5 17.93 4.72 11.02
C ILE A 5 16.86 3.79 11.57
N LEU A 6 15.86 4.31 12.31
CA LEU A 6 14.77 3.51 12.86
C LEU A 6 14.02 2.73 11.77
N ASN A 7 13.69 3.38 10.66
CA ASN A 7 12.98 2.73 9.55
C ASN A 7 13.82 1.67 8.85
N ILE A 8 15.10 1.96 8.57
CA ILE A 8 15.99 1.00 7.90
C ILE A 8 16.21 -0.23 8.77
N VAL A 9 16.53 -0.03 10.05
CA VAL A 9 16.77 -1.13 11.00
C VAL A 9 15.51 -1.97 11.18
N SER A 10 14.33 -1.34 11.30
CA SER A 10 13.07 -2.07 11.47
C SER A 10 12.70 -2.89 10.23
N CYS A 11 12.87 -2.33 9.02
CA CYS A 11 12.63 -3.05 7.77
C CYS A 11 13.63 -4.22 7.58
N LEU A 12 14.90 -4.02 7.93
CA LEU A 12 15.91 -5.07 7.88
C LEU A 12 15.59 -6.21 8.85
N PHE A 13 15.18 -5.87 10.07
CA PHE A 13 14.78 -6.85 11.07
C PHE A 13 13.57 -7.69 10.62
N ILE A 14 12.54 -7.05 10.08
CA ILE A 14 11.36 -7.75 9.53
C ILE A 14 11.75 -8.66 8.37
N GLY A 15 12.60 -8.17 7.45
CA GLY A 15 13.07 -8.97 6.32
C GLY A 15 13.90 -10.19 6.75
N PHE A 16 14.74 -10.03 7.77
CA PHE A 16 15.54 -11.13 8.32
C PHE A 16 14.70 -12.16 9.09
N THR A 17 13.64 -11.71 9.78
CA THR A 17 12.74 -12.57 10.56
C THR A 17 12.06 -13.64 9.69
N PHE A 18 11.71 -13.28 8.44
CA PHE A 18 11.03 -14.19 7.50
C PHE A 18 11.94 -14.68 6.37
N PHE A 19 13.25 -14.67 6.61
CA PHE A 19 14.24 -15.11 5.62
C PHE A 19 14.01 -16.58 5.25
N LYS A 20 13.91 -16.87 3.94
CA LYS A 20 13.62 -18.22 3.40
C LYS A 20 12.34 -18.87 3.95
N ALA A 21 11.27 -18.10 4.15
CA ALA A 21 9.95 -18.68 4.43
C ALA A 21 9.55 -19.69 3.33
N LYS A 22 9.17 -20.90 3.75
CA LYS A 22 8.76 -22.01 2.87
C LYS A 22 7.58 -21.60 1.98
N HIS A 23 7.45 -22.23 0.82
CA HIS A 23 6.37 -21.99 -0.13
C HIS A 23 5.12 -22.81 0.21
N ASN A 24 4.73 -22.85 1.48
CA ASN A 24 3.54 -23.55 1.95
C ASN A 24 2.47 -22.55 2.42
N ILE A 25 1.26 -23.00 2.74
CA ILE A 25 0.16 -22.08 3.11
C ILE A 25 0.53 -21.30 4.38
N GLN A 26 1.11 -21.98 5.38
CA GLN A 26 1.61 -21.31 6.60
C GLN A 26 2.74 -20.31 6.28
N GLY A 27 3.64 -20.65 5.37
CA GLY A 27 4.72 -19.77 4.95
C GLY A 27 4.22 -18.54 4.20
N THR A 28 3.18 -18.68 3.36
CA THR A 28 2.51 -17.56 2.70
C THR A 28 1.83 -16.64 3.71
N GLN A 29 1.23 -17.16 4.77
CA GLN A 29 0.68 -16.36 5.86
C GLN A 29 1.78 -15.56 6.59
N ASN A 30 2.92 -16.18 6.87
CA ASN A 30 4.07 -15.51 7.44
C ASN A 30 4.60 -14.37 6.54
N LYS A 31 4.64 -14.61 5.22
CA LYS A 31 5.00 -13.57 4.23
C LYS A 31 3.99 -12.42 4.22
N LEU A 32 2.69 -12.71 4.29
CA LEU A 32 1.63 -11.70 4.37
C LEU A 32 1.74 -10.85 5.65
N PHE A 33 2.00 -11.49 6.79
CA PHE A 33 2.21 -10.81 8.06
C PHE A 33 3.44 -9.89 8.02
N ALA A 34 4.54 -10.34 7.43
CA ALA A 34 5.74 -9.54 7.23
C ALA A 34 5.44 -8.27 6.41
N ILE A 35 4.70 -8.43 5.30
CA ILE A 35 4.30 -7.32 4.43
C ILE A 35 3.40 -6.34 5.18
N PHE A 36 2.42 -6.83 5.93
CA PHE A 36 1.55 -6.00 6.75
C PHE A 36 2.35 -5.17 7.77
N MET A 37 3.27 -5.79 8.49
CA MET A 37 4.13 -5.08 9.46
C MET A 37 5.04 -4.04 8.80
N ALA A 38 5.60 -4.34 7.63
CA ALA A 38 6.41 -3.38 6.88
C ALA A 38 5.59 -2.16 6.41
N THR A 39 4.34 -2.37 5.97
CA THR A 39 3.46 -1.27 5.55
C THR A 39 3.04 -0.36 6.71
N ILE A 40 2.83 -0.92 7.91
CA ILE A 40 2.51 -0.14 9.11
C ILE A 40 3.65 0.83 9.46
N LEU A 41 4.90 0.37 9.43
CA LEU A 41 6.08 1.20 9.76
C LEU A 41 6.25 2.38 8.81
N ARG A 42 6.09 2.16 7.50
CA ARG A 42 6.15 3.23 6.49
C ARG A 42 5.12 4.32 6.75
N SER A 43 3.97 3.94 7.31
CA SER A 43 2.83 4.81 7.52
C SER A 43 3.02 5.88 8.62
N HIS A 44 3.98 5.68 9.54
CA HIS A 44 4.26 6.64 10.60
C HIS A 44 5.26 7.73 10.17
N SER A 45 6.04 7.48 9.12
CA SER A 45 7.14 8.37 8.71
C SER A 45 6.71 9.34 7.61
N VAL A 46 6.07 8.84 6.55
CA VAL A 46 5.73 9.66 5.37
C VAL A 46 4.67 10.73 5.69
N THR A 47 3.64 10.38 6.45
CA THR A 47 2.57 11.33 6.79
C THR A 47 3.08 12.44 7.73
N LEU A 48 4.03 12.10 8.60
CA LEU A 48 4.54 13.02 9.61
C LEU A 48 5.63 13.93 9.03
N ASP A 49 6.46 13.45 8.10
CA ASP A 49 7.47 14.27 7.44
C ASP A 49 6.83 15.23 6.41
N VAL A 50 5.82 14.82 5.65
CA VAL A 50 5.07 15.75 4.77
C VAL A 50 4.36 16.84 5.60
N VAL A 51 3.76 16.49 6.74
CA VAL A 51 3.08 17.45 7.63
C VAL A 51 4.08 18.38 8.34
N LEU A 52 5.25 17.86 8.75
CA LEU A 52 6.32 18.66 9.35
C LEU A 52 6.97 19.61 8.32
N ASP A 53 7.20 19.16 7.09
CA ASP A 53 7.72 20.00 6.03
C ASP A 53 6.71 21.09 5.64
N LEU A 54 5.41 20.77 5.59
CA LEU A 54 4.35 21.77 5.38
C LEU A 54 4.28 22.81 6.52
N THR A 55 4.47 22.40 7.78
CA THR A 55 4.50 23.35 8.91
C THR A 55 5.79 24.18 8.93
N ALA A 56 6.93 23.61 8.54
CA ALA A 56 8.20 24.32 8.39
C ALA A 56 8.17 25.35 7.23
N TYR A 57 7.53 25.03 6.10
CA TYR A 57 7.30 25.97 5.00
C TYR A 57 6.33 27.11 5.36
N CYS A 58 5.45 26.91 6.34
CA CYS A 58 4.50 27.94 6.79
C CYS A 58 5.10 28.89 7.86
N ASN A 59 6.15 28.48 8.57
CA ASN A 59 6.78 29.27 9.63
C ASN A 59 7.34 30.65 9.19
N PRO A 60 7.97 30.81 8.01
CA PRO A 60 8.47 32.13 7.59
C PRO A 60 7.40 33.09 7.04
N LEU A 61 6.15 32.63 6.79
CA LEU A 61 5.09 33.49 6.24
C LEU A 61 4.31 34.27 7.32
N HIS A 62 4.46 33.92 8.60
CA HIS A 62 3.74 34.56 9.71
C HIS A 62 4.20 36.01 9.99
N ASN A 63 5.46 36.35 9.68
CA ASN A 63 6.02 37.67 9.99
C ASN A 63 5.96 38.68 8.82
N LEU A 64 5.57 38.28 7.61
CA LEU A 64 5.59 39.18 6.44
C LEU A 64 4.20 39.63 5.94
N ALA A 65 3.12 38.94 6.34
CA ALA A 65 1.78 39.25 5.89
C ALA A 65 0.89 39.63 7.09
N GLY A 66 0.94 40.90 7.48
CA GLY A 66 -0.17 41.48 8.22
C GLY A 66 -1.48 41.23 7.48
N GLY A 67 -2.32 40.35 8.02
CA GLY A 67 -3.76 40.39 7.79
C GLY A 67 -4.40 39.47 6.74
N VAL A 68 -3.73 38.47 6.15
CA VAL A 68 -4.46 37.45 5.34
C VAL A 68 -3.94 36.04 5.62
N GLY A 69 -4.41 35.46 6.72
CA GLY A 69 -4.20 34.05 7.10
C GLY A 69 -5.01 33.08 6.24
N PHE A 70 -4.79 33.06 4.91
CA PHE A 70 -5.61 32.24 4.00
C PHE A 70 -4.85 31.30 3.07
N VAL A 71 -3.51 31.28 3.09
CA VAL A 71 -2.71 30.37 2.23
C VAL A 71 -1.83 29.41 3.05
N CYS A 72 -2.35 29.01 4.22
CA CYS A 72 -2.02 27.79 4.94
C CYS A 72 -3.25 27.43 5.79
N PRO A 73 -3.90 26.25 5.70
CA PRO A 73 -4.05 25.29 4.63
C PRO A 73 -5.55 25.17 4.26
N PHE A 74 -6.05 25.95 3.29
CA PHE A 74 -7.47 25.84 2.89
C PHE A 74 -7.78 24.59 2.04
N PHE A 75 -6.79 23.71 1.80
CA PHE A 75 -6.97 22.50 0.99
C PHE A 75 -6.84 21.17 1.72
N LEU A 76 -6.60 21.14 3.03
CA LEU A 76 -6.43 19.86 3.73
C LEU A 76 -7.11 19.88 5.10
N SER A 77 -8.43 19.70 5.08
CA SER A 77 -9.14 19.30 6.30
C SER A 77 -8.49 18.02 6.84
N PRO A 78 -8.33 17.87 8.18
CA PRO A 78 -7.78 16.64 8.77
C PRO A 78 -8.57 15.38 8.37
N ARG A 79 -9.84 15.53 7.97
CA ARG A 79 -10.67 14.45 7.43
C ARG A 79 -10.20 13.96 6.05
N LEU A 80 -9.85 14.86 5.14
CA LEU A 80 -9.30 14.48 3.82
C LEU A 80 -7.92 13.83 3.94
N ILE A 81 -7.07 14.29 4.86
CA ILE A 81 -5.79 13.63 5.18
C ILE A 81 -6.01 12.19 5.63
N CYS A 82 -6.95 11.98 6.56
CA CYS A 82 -7.28 10.63 7.01
C CYS A 82 -7.83 9.73 5.88
N VAL A 83 -8.69 10.26 5.00
CA VAL A 83 -9.26 9.49 3.87
C VAL A 83 -8.21 9.16 2.80
N PHE A 84 -7.33 10.10 2.46
CA PHE A 84 -6.22 9.86 1.53
C PHE A 84 -5.17 8.92 2.12
N ALA A 85 -4.80 9.10 3.39
CA ALA A 85 -3.87 8.22 4.09
C ALA A 85 -4.43 6.80 4.26
N PHE A 86 -5.74 6.65 4.44
CA PHE A 86 -6.40 5.34 4.51
C PHE A 86 -6.45 4.66 3.13
N SER A 87 -6.75 5.41 2.07
CA SER A 87 -6.80 4.87 0.70
C SER A 87 -5.43 4.45 0.18
N ASP A 88 -4.38 5.25 0.43
CA ASP A 88 -3.01 4.95 0.00
C ASP A 88 -2.44 3.69 0.68
N LYS A 89 -2.77 3.48 1.97
CA LYS A 89 -2.33 2.30 2.73
C LYS A 89 -2.94 1.00 2.20
N GLN A 90 -4.23 1.00 1.88
CA GLN A 90 -4.89 -0.19 1.39
C GLN A 90 -4.38 -0.57 -0.01
N LEU A 91 -4.23 0.41 -0.90
CA LEU A 91 -3.74 0.19 -2.27
C LEU A 91 -2.28 -0.27 -2.31
N SER A 92 -1.41 0.32 -1.49
CA SER A 92 -0.02 -0.09 -1.39
C SER A 92 0.13 -1.50 -0.82
N LEU A 93 -0.65 -1.89 0.19
CA LEU A 93 -0.66 -3.26 0.72
C LEU A 93 -1.11 -4.27 -0.34
N ILE A 94 -2.20 -4.00 -1.06
CA ILE A 94 -2.71 -4.88 -2.12
C ILE A 94 -1.69 -5.02 -3.25
N TYR A 95 -1.03 -3.92 -3.63
CA TYR A 95 0.02 -3.95 -4.65
C TYR A 95 1.26 -4.74 -4.18
N ILE A 96 1.77 -4.47 -2.98
CA ILE A 96 2.97 -5.12 -2.45
C ILE A 96 2.73 -6.62 -2.24
N THR A 97 1.57 -7.03 -1.74
CA THR A 97 1.22 -8.44 -1.60
C THR A 97 1.11 -9.12 -2.96
N ALA A 98 0.44 -8.50 -3.94
CA ALA A 98 0.33 -9.07 -5.29
C ALA A 98 1.71 -9.29 -5.96
N ILE A 99 2.64 -8.35 -5.84
CA ILE A 99 3.97 -8.49 -6.47
C ILE A 99 4.92 -9.40 -5.68
N ALA A 100 4.82 -9.44 -4.35
CA ALA A 100 5.75 -10.20 -3.51
C ALA A 100 5.45 -11.71 -3.46
N ILE A 101 4.17 -12.09 -3.52
CA ILE A 101 3.74 -13.49 -3.35
C ILE A 101 2.82 -13.99 -4.46
N GLY A 102 2.41 -13.15 -5.40
CA GLY A 102 1.62 -13.58 -6.56
C GLY A 102 2.36 -14.55 -7.47
N GLY A 103 1.62 -15.44 -8.14
CA GLY A 103 2.17 -16.39 -9.13
C GLY A 103 3.04 -17.52 -8.58
N GLN A 104 3.27 -17.60 -7.26
CA GLN A 104 4.12 -18.62 -6.66
C GLN A 104 3.37 -19.95 -6.51
N GLN A 105 4.02 -21.07 -6.87
CA GLN A 105 3.50 -22.42 -6.60
C GLN A 105 3.63 -22.75 -5.12
N VAL A 106 2.54 -23.23 -4.53
CA VAL A 106 2.49 -23.60 -3.11
C VAL A 106 2.71 -25.11 -3.00
N SER A 107 3.77 -25.51 -2.31
CA SER A 107 4.06 -26.90 -1.98
C SER A 107 3.63 -27.18 -0.54
N CYS A 108 2.60 -28.00 -0.38
CA CYS A 108 2.00 -28.24 0.93
C CYS A 108 2.75 -29.30 1.75
N SER A 109 2.73 -29.12 3.07
CA SER A 109 3.21 -30.06 4.08
C SER A 109 2.14 -31.10 4.43
N PRO A 110 2.48 -32.31 4.93
CA PRO A 110 1.50 -33.34 5.33
C PRO A 110 0.36 -32.86 6.24
N VAL A 111 0.62 -31.84 7.05
CA VAL A 111 -0.36 -31.27 8.01
C VAL A 111 -1.29 -30.21 7.41
N GLU A 112 -1.02 -29.76 6.17
CA GLU A 112 -1.81 -28.74 5.48
C GLU A 112 -2.84 -29.37 4.53
N PHE A 113 -2.77 -30.68 4.31
CA PHE A 113 -3.76 -31.39 3.53
C PHE A 113 -5.08 -31.46 4.28
N VAL A 114 -6.15 -31.10 3.59
CA VAL A 114 -7.50 -31.34 4.09
C VAL A 114 -7.90 -32.74 3.67
N SER A 115 -8.00 -33.65 4.64
CA SER A 115 -8.54 -34.99 4.43
C SER A 115 -10.06 -34.91 4.35
N ILE A 116 -10.64 -35.41 3.27
CA ILE A 116 -12.09 -35.42 3.08
C ILE A 116 -12.61 -36.81 3.42
N THR A 117 -13.52 -36.88 4.39
CA THR A 117 -14.27 -38.11 4.69
C THR A 117 -15.46 -38.19 3.75
N LEU A 118 -15.43 -39.16 2.82
CA LEU A 118 -16.51 -39.31 1.84
C LEU A 118 -17.73 -40.03 2.43
N PRO A 119 -18.96 -39.64 2.01
CA PRO A 119 -20.13 -40.48 2.17
C PRO A 119 -20.06 -41.70 1.24
N SER A 120 -20.67 -42.81 1.65
CA SER A 120 -20.61 -44.11 0.96
C SER A 120 -21.05 -44.00 -0.51
N GLY A 121 -20.17 -44.41 -1.44
CA GLY A 121 -20.51 -44.62 -2.86
C GLY A 121 -20.06 -43.56 -3.85
N MET A 122 -19.31 -42.52 -3.45
CA MET A 122 -18.72 -41.53 -4.37
C MET A 122 -17.19 -41.59 -4.39
N THR A 123 -16.58 -41.16 -5.50
CA THR A 123 -15.13 -40.94 -5.58
C THR A 123 -14.76 -39.52 -5.14
N CYS A 124 -13.57 -39.33 -4.53
CA CYS A 124 -13.11 -38.00 -4.10
C CYS A 124 -13.03 -37.00 -5.26
N GLY A 125 -12.63 -37.49 -6.44
CA GLY A 125 -12.60 -36.70 -7.66
C GLY A 125 -13.98 -36.19 -8.07
N GLU A 126 -15.01 -37.02 -8.03
CA GLU A 126 -16.39 -36.61 -8.35
C GLU A 126 -16.95 -35.63 -7.32
N TYR A 127 -16.71 -35.89 -6.03
CA TYR A 127 -17.17 -35.03 -4.95
C TYR A 127 -16.53 -33.63 -5.02
N MET A 128 -15.23 -33.56 -5.28
CA MET A 128 -14.50 -32.29 -5.33
C MET A 128 -14.51 -31.59 -6.69
N LYS A 129 -14.94 -32.25 -7.77
CA LYS A 129 -14.99 -31.68 -9.12
C LYS A 129 -15.59 -30.26 -9.19
N PRO A 130 -16.78 -29.97 -8.60
CA PRO A 130 -17.33 -28.62 -8.64
C PRO A 130 -16.45 -27.60 -7.91
N PHE A 131 -15.86 -27.99 -6.77
CA PHE A 131 -14.98 -27.12 -6.00
C PHE A 131 -13.68 -26.81 -6.73
N ILE A 132 -13.02 -27.83 -7.30
CA ILE A 132 -11.77 -27.65 -8.06
C ILE A 132 -12.02 -26.81 -9.32
N SER A 133 -13.20 -26.91 -9.94
CA SER A 133 -13.54 -26.09 -11.11
C SER A 133 -13.72 -24.59 -10.77
N PHE A 134 -14.11 -24.27 -9.54
CA PHE A 134 -14.33 -22.90 -9.08
C PHE A 134 -13.09 -22.30 -8.37
N ALA A 135 -12.55 -23.00 -7.38
CA ALA A 135 -11.44 -22.54 -6.53
C ALA A 135 -10.07 -22.99 -7.04
N GLY A 136 -10.01 -24.00 -7.91
CA GLY A 136 -8.79 -24.65 -8.33
C GLY A 136 -8.18 -25.55 -7.24
N GLY A 137 -6.95 -25.99 -7.45
CA GLY A 137 -6.21 -26.88 -6.55
C GLY A 137 -5.96 -28.26 -7.16
N TYR A 138 -5.44 -29.17 -6.36
CA TYR A 138 -5.14 -30.54 -6.78
C TYR A 138 -5.48 -31.54 -5.69
N LEU A 139 -5.71 -32.79 -6.11
CA LEU A 139 -5.98 -33.92 -5.25
C LEU A 139 -4.76 -34.84 -5.24
N THR A 140 -4.45 -35.39 -4.07
CA THR A 140 -3.51 -36.51 -3.89
C THR A 140 -4.27 -37.84 -3.90
N SER A 141 -3.56 -38.96 -4.10
CA SER A 141 -4.10 -40.33 -4.08
C SER A 141 -4.95 -40.65 -2.84
N ASP A 142 -4.60 -40.06 -1.70
CA ASP A 142 -5.22 -40.34 -0.40
C ASP A 142 -6.45 -39.45 -0.12
N CYS A 143 -7.10 -38.95 -1.18
CA CYS A 143 -8.27 -38.06 -1.09
C CYS A 143 -8.01 -36.80 -0.25
N GLN A 144 -6.79 -36.27 -0.40
CA GLN A 144 -6.31 -35.07 0.26
C GLN A 144 -6.30 -33.90 -0.71
N PHE A 145 -6.93 -32.80 -0.32
CA PHE A 145 -7.01 -31.58 -1.13
C PHE A 145 -5.95 -30.56 -0.74
N SER A 146 -5.41 -29.87 -1.74
CA SER A 146 -4.43 -28.81 -1.57
C SER A 146 -4.54 -27.72 -2.65
N ILE A 147 -4.14 -26.50 -2.29
CA ILE A 147 -4.09 -25.33 -3.16
C ILE A 147 -2.78 -25.37 -3.98
N ARG A 148 -2.84 -25.10 -5.29
CA ARG A 148 -1.67 -25.20 -6.18
C ARG A 148 -0.87 -23.90 -6.29
N THR A 149 -1.57 -22.77 -6.32
CA THR A 149 -0.95 -21.46 -6.55
C THR A 149 -1.35 -20.46 -5.47
N THR A 150 -0.47 -19.50 -5.21
CA THR A 150 -0.72 -18.46 -4.20
C THR A 150 -1.86 -17.54 -4.63
N ASP A 151 -2.08 -17.36 -5.93
CA ASP A 151 -3.16 -16.54 -6.46
C ASP A 151 -4.55 -17.10 -6.11
N GLN A 152 -4.70 -18.43 -6.00
CA GLN A 152 -5.96 -19.05 -5.55
C GLN A 152 -6.28 -18.66 -4.11
N PHE A 153 -5.26 -18.61 -3.25
CA PHE A 153 -5.40 -18.16 -1.87
C PHE A 153 -5.67 -16.66 -1.77
N LEU A 154 -4.94 -15.82 -2.52
CA LEU A 154 -5.13 -14.37 -2.52
C LEU A 154 -6.49 -13.94 -3.06
N ASN A 155 -6.97 -14.62 -4.11
CA ASN A 155 -8.28 -14.35 -4.71
C ASN A 155 -9.41 -14.77 -3.76
N SER A 156 -9.38 -16.00 -3.24
CA SER A 156 -10.45 -16.51 -2.38
C SER A 156 -10.49 -15.87 -0.98
N ALA A 157 -9.33 -15.59 -0.36
CA ALA A 157 -9.29 -15.04 1.00
C ALA A 157 -9.40 -13.51 1.05
N PHE A 158 -8.85 -12.80 0.05
CA PHE A 158 -8.70 -11.34 0.09
C PHE A 158 -9.27 -10.61 -1.14
N ASN A 159 -9.83 -11.31 -2.12
CA ASN A 159 -10.32 -10.74 -3.38
C ASN A 159 -9.24 -9.91 -4.11
N ILE A 160 -7.98 -10.38 -4.02
CA ILE A 160 -6.82 -9.74 -4.65
C ILE A 160 -6.48 -10.49 -5.94
N PHE A 161 -6.67 -9.83 -7.07
CA PHE A 161 -6.29 -10.36 -8.37
C PHE A 161 -4.90 -9.90 -8.79
N TYR A 162 -4.03 -10.86 -9.12
CA TYR A 162 -2.69 -10.56 -9.63
C TYR A 162 -2.72 -9.67 -10.88
N ASN A 163 -3.69 -9.87 -11.79
CA ASN A 163 -3.76 -9.12 -13.06
C ASN A 163 -3.96 -7.59 -12.87
N HIS A 164 -4.41 -7.13 -11.70
CA HIS A 164 -4.63 -5.71 -11.43
C HIS A 164 -3.41 -4.96 -10.86
N HIS A 165 -2.25 -5.62 -10.74
CA HIS A 165 -1.05 -5.02 -10.13
C HIS A 165 -0.63 -3.69 -10.78
N TRP A 166 -0.71 -3.56 -12.12
CA TRP A 166 -0.32 -2.34 -12.81
C TRP A 166 -1.28 -1.16 -12.59
N ARG A 167 -2.59 -1.45 -12.56
CA ARG A 167 -3.62 -0.45 -12.21
C ARG A 167 -3.42 0.04 -10.77
N ASN A 168 -3.18 -0.90 -9.85
CA ASN A 168 -2.97 -0.59 -8.43
C ASN A 168 -1.67 0.21 -8.22
N PHE A 169 -0.62 -0.10 -8.98
CA PHE A 169 0.63 0.69 -9.00
C PHE A 169 0.38 2.15 -9.43
N GLY A 170 -0.42 2.36 -10.48
CA GLY A 170 -0.79 3.70 -10.93
C GLY A 170 -1.53 4.51 -9.87
N PHE A 171 -2.50 3.90 -9.18
CA PHE A 171 -3.22 4.56 -8.09
C PHE A 171 -2.31 4.87 -6.88
N MET A 172 -1.35 3.99 -6.58
CA MET A 172 -0.35 4.24 -5.54
C MET A 172 0.62 5.38 -5.91
N MET A 173 1.02 5.50 -7.18
CA MET A 173 2.00 6.51 -7.61
C MET A 173 1.40 7.90 -7.87
N THR A 174 0.11 7.97 -8.20
CA THR A 174 -0.59 9.24 -8.49
C THR A 174 -0.45 10.29 -7.38
N PRO A 175 -0.77 10.01 -6.10
CA PRO A 175 -0.64 10.99 -5.04
C PRO A 175 0.82 11.39 -4.78
N LEU A 176 1.77 10.47 -5.00
CA LEU A 176 3.20 10.77 -4.85
C LEU A 176 3.63 11.83 -5.86
N VAL A 177 3.37 11.59 -7.15
CA VAL A 177 3.76 12.53 -8.22
C VAL A 177 3.04 13.87 -8.10
N PHE A 178 1.75 13.86 -7.75
CA PHE A 178 0.97 15.09 -7.57
C PHE A 178 1.52 15.96 -6.43
N ASN A 179 1.77 15.37 -5.26
CA ASN A 179 2.29 16.12 -4.11
C ASN A 179 3.70 16.66 -4.37
N PHE A 180 4.61 15.87 -4.92
CA PHE A 180 5.95 16.34 -5.29
C PHE A 180 5.87 17.50 -6.29
N SER A 181 5.07 17.35 -7.35
CA SER A 181 4.92 18.40 -8.37
C SER A 181 4.38 19.71 -7.77
N PHE A 182 3.40 19.61 -6.87
CA PHE A 182 2.80 20.78 -6.23
C PHE A 182 3.77 21.51 -5.30
N ILE A 183 4.54 20.77 -4.48
CA ILE A 183 5.55 21.35 -3.59
C ILE A 183 6.63 22.08 -4.39
N TYR A 184 7.19 21.44 -5.44
CA TYR A 184 8.21 22.08 -6.27
C TYR A 184 7.69 23.30 -7.02
N LEU A 185 6.44 23.25 -7.51
CA LEU A 185 5.81 24.38 -8.19
C LEU A 185 5.61 25.57 -7.25
N LEU A 186 5.12 25.34 -6.03
CA LEU A 186 4.97 26.39 -5.03
C LEU A 186 6.31 26.96 -4.57
N ALA A 187 7.31 26.11 -4.33
CA ALA A 187 8.67 26.54 -4.00
C ALA A 187 9.28 27.39 -5.13
N TYR A 188 9.07 27.00 -6.39
CA TYR A 188 9.51 27.79 -7.53
C TYR A 188 8.86 29.19 -7.57
N ILE A 189 7.55 29.27 -7.33
CA ILE A 189 6.80 30.54 -7.37
C ILE A 189 7.14 31.46 -6.19
N PHE A 190 7.20 30.94 -4.97
CA PHE A 190 7.34 31.77 -3.76
C PHE A 190 8.78 31.98 -3.31
N TRP A 191 9.70 31.07 -3.69
CA TRP A 191 11.07 31.06 -3.17
C TRP A 191 12.11 31.45 -4.23
N ILE A 192 12.01 30.92 -5.46
CA ILE A 192 12.98 31.22 -6.53
C ILE A 192 12.60 32.49 -7.30
N ARG A 193 11.30 32.77 -7.46
CA ARG A 193 10.84 33.98 -8.12
C ARG A 193 10.76 35.15 -7.11
N GLU A 194 11.88 35.82 -6.88
CA GLU A 194 11.96 37.05 -6.05
C GLU A 194 11.10 38.22 -6.60
N GLY A 195 10.53 38.08 -7.80
CA GLY A 195 9.61 39.05 -8.39
C GLY A 195 8.21 38.94 -7.79
N SER A 196 7.88 39.84 -6.86
CA SER A 196 6.55 39.99 -6.28
C SER A 196 5.43 39.96 -7.35
N ILE A 197 4.54 38.97 -7.26
CA ILE A 197 3.29 38.90 -8.04
C ILE A 197 2.22 39.89 -7.51
N LEU A 198 2.42 40.40 -6.28
CA LEU A 198 1.55 41.39 -5.62
C LEU A 198 1.31 42.68 -6.42
N PRO A 199 2.30 43.37 -7.00
CA PRO A 199 2.08 44.59 -7.77
C PRO A 199 1.24 44.38 -9.05
N SER A 200 1.26 43.18 -9.65
CA SER A 200 0.43 42.89 -10.84
C SER A 200 -1.06 42.75 -10.49
N PHE A 201 -1.39 42.16 -9.33
CA PHE A 201 -2.76 42.13 -8.84
C PHE A 201 -3.23 43.50 -8.35
N LYS A 202 -2.36 44.28 -7.67
CA LYS A 202 -2.68 45.64 -7.23
C LYS A 202 -2.94 46.60 -8.40
N ARG A 203 -2.18 46.48 -9.50
CA ARG A 203 -2.42 47.25 -10.74
C ARG A 203 -3.69 46.85 -11.48
N ARG A 204 -4.13 45.59 -11.39
CA ARG A 204 -5.41 45.15 -11.96
C ARG A 204 -6.61 45.55 -11.09
N ALA A 205 -6.46 45.59 -9.77
CA ALA A 205 -7.49 46.07 -8.86
C ALA A 205 -7.66 47.61 -8.89
N ALA A 206 -6.61 48.37 -9.17
CA ALA A 206 -6.67 49.83 -9.28
C ALA A 206 -7.18 50.36 -10.65
N LYS A 207 -7.46 49.46 -11.61
CA LYS A 207 -7.93 49.79 -12.96
C LYS A 207 -9.43 49.52 -13.18
N LYS A 208 -10.15 49.22 -12.09
CA LYS A 208 -11.61 49.09 -12.05
C LYS A 208 -12.13 50.07 -11.00
#